data_AF-A0A8H4RBX6-F1
#
_entry.id   AF-A0A8H4RBX6-F1
#
_cell.length_a   1.000
_cell.length_b   1.000
_cell.length_c   1.000
_cell.angle_alpha   90.00
_cell.angle_beta   90.00
_cell.angle_gamma   90.00
#
_symmetry.space_group_name_H-M   'P 1'
#
loop_
_entity.id
_entity.type
_entity.pdbx_description
1 polymer ?
#
loop_
_entity_poly.entity_id
_entity_poly.type
_entity_poly.pdbx_seq_one_letter_code
_entity_poly.pdbx_strand_id
1 'polypeptide(L)'
;MRNLDNALRVLRNHDTPRCLWIDALCINQKDDAEKSVQVALMGSIYSKALRVVIWLGAENESPNSALAMSTLRSIKAKSDIEKLSDVANEAIGALFSRPWFSRVGLTSKCNAVA
;
A
#
# COMPACT_ATOMS: atom_id res chain seq x y z
N MET A 1 -10.48 -8.50 10.02
CA MET A 1 -11.15 -7.22 9.66
C MET A 1 -10.85 -6.04 10.60
N ARG A 2 -10.01 -6.17 11.66
CA ARG A 2 -9.60 -5.01 12.49
C ARG A 2 -8.60 -4.07 11.79
N ASN A 3 -7.81 -4.58 10.85
CA ASN A 3 -6.80 -3.82 10.14
C ASN A 3 -7.37 -2.75 9.19
N LEU A 4 -8.44 -3.08 8.45
CA LEU A 4 -9.04 -2.15 7.48
C LEU A 4 -9.85 -1.05 8.16
N ASP A 5 -10.63 -1.36 9.20
CA ASP A 5 -11.38 -0.36 9.97
C ASP A 5 -10.43 0.69 10.57
N ASN A 6 -9.35 0.25 11.23
CA ASN A 6 -8.33 1.16 11.77
C ASN A 6 -7.69 2.02 10.67
N ALA A 7 -7.32 1.42 9.53
CA ALA A 7 -6.76 2.15 8.41
C ALA A 7 -7.74 3.21 7.86
N LEU A 8 -9.02 2.85 7.69
CA LEU A 8 -10.06 3.76 7.21
C LEU A 8 -10.28 4.93 8.16
N ARG A 9 -10.25 4.70 9.48
CA ARG A 9 -10.35 5.77 10.49
C ARG A 9 -9.19 6.75 10.40
N VAL A 10 -7.97 6.26 10.21
CA VAL A 10 -6.78 7.11 10.05
C VAL A 10 -6.78 7.86 8.72
N LEU A 11 -7.27 7.24 7.64
CA LEU A 11 -7.33 7.86 6.33
C LEU A 11 -8.50 8.83 6.16
N ARG A 12 -9.51 8.74 7.03
CA ARG A 12 -10.67 9.62 7.02
C ARG A 12 -10.22 11.07 7.19
N ASN A 13 -10.67 11.93 6.28
CA ASN A 13 -10.62 13.37 6.47
C ASN A 13 -12.00 13.84 6.96
N HIS A 14 -12.03 14.71 7.97
CA HIS A 14 -13.27 15.25 8.50
C HIS A 14 -13.85 16.35 7.61
N ASP A 15 -12.99 17.06 6.87
CA ASP A 15 -13.40 18.24 6.11
C ASP A 15 -13.79 17.93 4.67
N THR A 16 -13.22 16.86 4.08
CA THR A 16 -13.50 16.48 2.69
C THR A 16 -13.67 14.97 2.52
N PRO A 17 -14.67 14.52 1.73
CA PRO A 17 -14.79 13.12 1.40
C PRO A 17 -13.56 12.67 0.59
N ARG A 18 -13.05 11.48 0.91
CA ARG A 18 -12.01 10.80 0.13
C ARG A 18 -12.64 9.60 -0.54
N CYS A 19 -12.30 9.36 -1.80
CA CYS A 19 -12.62 8.09 -2.43
C CYS A 19 -11.35 7.24 -2.54
N LEU A 20 -11.46 6.06 -1.96
CA LEU A 20 -10.39 5.11 -1.77
C LEU A 20 -10.78 3.86 -2.56
N TRP A 21 -9.86 3.40 -3.40
CA TRP A 21 -9.94 2.07 -3.96
C TRP A 21 -9.30 1.09 -2.96
N ILE A 22 -10.05 0.06 -2.62
CA ILE A 22 -9.66 -0.94 -1.61
C ILE A 22 -9.99 -2.27 -2.24
N ASP A 23 -9.00 -3.04 -2.67
CA ASP A 23 -9.22 -4.26 -3.46
C ASP A 23 -10.17 -5.24 -2.76
N ALA A 24 -10.11 -5.32 -1.43
CA ALA A 24 -11.00 -6.14 -0.62
C ALA A 24 -12.49 -5.72 -0.64
N LEU A 25 -12.78 -4.47 -1.04
CA LEU A 25 -14.13 -3.91 -1.12
C LEU A 25 -14.58 -3.62 -2.57
N CYS A 26 -13.65 -3.22 -3.43
CA CYS A 26 -13.92 -2.80 -4.82
C CYS A 26 -13.91 -3.95 -5.82
N ILE A 27 -13.28 -5.09 -5.48
CA ILE A 27 -13.29 -6.29 -6.31
C ILE A 27 -14.23 -7.29 -5.66
N ASN A 28 -15.14 -7.86 -6.45
CA ASN A 28 -15.95 -8.97 -5.99
C ASN A 28 -15.07 -10.22 -5.78
N GLN A 29 -14.65 -10.45 -4.55
CA GLN A 29 -13.77 -11.57 -4.19
C GLN A 29 -14.43 -12.95 -4.39
N LYS A 30 -15.74 -13.02 -4.67
CA LYS A 30 -16.48 -14.26 -4.92
C LYS A 30 -16.64 -14.58 -6.42
N ASP A 31 -16.26 -13.65 -7.28
CA ASP A 31 -16.30 -13.81 -8.73
C ASP A 31 -14.87 -13.86 -9.28
N ASP A 32 -14.40 -15.08 -9.56
CA ASP A 32 -13.05 -15.30 -10.06
C ASP A 32 -12.83 -14.69 -11.45
N ALA A 33 -13.88 -14.52 -12.26
CA ALA A 33 -13.78 -13.91 -13.58
C ALA A 33 -13.59 -12.39 -13.45
N GLU A 34 -14.41 -11.71 -12.64
CA GLU A 34 -14.22 -10.29 -12.34
C GLU A 34 -12.86 -10.04 -11.72
N LYS A 35 -12.50 -10.84 -10.70
CA LYS A 35 -11.23 -10.73 -10.00
C LYS A 35 -10.05 -10.86 -10.95
N SER A 36 -10.07 -11.81 -11.87
CA SER A 36 -8.98 -11.99 -12.85
C SER A 36 -8.82 -10.76 -13.74
N VAL A 37 -9.93 -10.15 -14.18
CA VAL A 37 -9.92 -8.91 -14.96
C VAL A 37 -9.37 -7.74 -14.12
N GLN A 38 -9.84 -7.56 -12.89
CA GLN A 38 -9.39 -6.48 -12.01
C GLN A 38 -7.91 -6.61 -11.66
N VAL A 39 -7.42 -7.83 -11.38
CA VAL A 39 -6.00 -8.13 -11.12
C VAL A 39 -5.15 -7.77 -12.33
N ALA A 40 -5.59 -8.12 -13.55
CA ALA A 40 -4.88 -7.73 -14.77
C ALA A 40 -4.81 -6.20 -14.97
N LEU A 41 -5.80 -5.46 -14.44
CA LEU A 41 -5.87 -4.00 -14.51
C LEU A 41 -5.08 -3.29 -13.41
N MET A 42 -4.60 -3.99 -12.37
CA MET A 42 -3.95 -3.35 -11.20
C MET A 42 -2.77 -2.45 -11.59
N GLY A 43 -1.95 -2.84 -12.57
CA GLY A 43 -0.86 -1.98 -13.05
C GLY A 43 -1.34 -0.65 -13.62
N SER A 44 -2.47 -0.65 -14.35
CA SER A 44 -3.12 0.55 -14.88
C SER A 44 -3.78 1.38 -13.77
N ILE A 45 -4.42 0.72 -12.81
CA ILE A 45 -5.05 1.38 -11.65
C ILE A 45 -3.98 2.10 -10.81
N TYR A 46 -2.86 1.42 -10.52
CA TYR A 46 -1.76 1.94 -9.72
C TYR A 46 -1.01 3.07 -10.43
N SER A 47 -0.68 2.90 -11.71
CA SER A 47 -0.01 3.97 -12.49
C SER A 47 -0.85 5.23 -12.62
N LYS A 48 -2.17 5.08 -12.60
CA LYS A 48 -3.09 6.21 -12.66
C LYS A 48 -3.33 6.84 -11.28
N ALA A 49 -3.02 6.17 -10.16
CA ALA A 49 -3.38 6.62 -8.82
C ALA A 49 -2.78 8.00 -8.48
N LEU A 50 -3.58 8.90 -7.91
CA LEU A 50 -3.08 10.18 -7.39
C LEU A 50 -2.08 9.97 -6.24
N ARG A 51 -2.34 8.94 -5.42
CA ARG A 51 -1.47 8.54 -4.32
C ARG A 51 -1.76 7.09 -3.96
N VAL A 52 -0.71 6.29 -3.90
CA VAL A 52 -0.77 4.95 -3.30
C VAL A 52 -0.46 5.06 -1.81
N VAL A 53 -1.31 4.48 -0.98
CA VAL A 53 -1.13 4.44 0.48
C VAL A 53 -1.02 2.99 0.92
N ILE A 54 0.05 2.67 1.63
CA ILE A 54 0.27 1.35 2.21
C ILE A 54 0.06 1.46 3.71
N TRP A 55 -0.83 0.63 4.26
CA TRP A 55 -1.07 0.55 5.70
C TRP A 55 -0.19 -0.54 6.33
N LEU A 56 0.76 -0.14 7.16
CA LEU A 56 1.76 -1.04 7.75
C LEU A 56 1.34 -1.66 9.10
N GLY A 57 0.17 -1.28 9.62
CA GLY A 57 -0.24 -1.56 11.00
C GLY A 57 -0.08 -0.33 11.89
N ALA A 58 -0.54 -0.41 13.13
CA ALA A 58 -0.26 0.63 14.12
C ALA A 58 1.25 0.71 14.42
N GLU A 59 1.77 1.86 14.87
CA GLU A 59 3.21 2.07 15.07
C GLU A 59 3.86 1.02 15.99
N ASN A 60 3.11 0.54 16.98
CA ASN A 60 3.53 -0.50 17.93
C ASN A 60 3.51 -1.92 17.34
N GLU A 61 2.75 -2.17 16.28
CA GLU A 61 2.66 -3.47 15.60
C GLU A 61 3.74 -3.60 14.51
N SER A 62 4.47 -2.52 14.25
CA SER A 62 5.27 -2.36 13.05
C SER A 62 6.70 -1.89 13.34
N PRO A 63 7.47 -2.62 14.17
CA PRO A 63 8.86 -2.28 14.43
C PRO A 63 9.65 -2.21 13.10
N ASN A 64 10.60 -1.27 13.05
CA ASN A 64 11.46 -0.98 11.89
C ASN A 64 10.76 -0.37 10.66
N SER A 65 9.45 -0.15 10.69
CA SER A 65 8.74 0.46 9.54
C SER A 65 9.07 1.92 9.32
N ALA A 66 9.35 2.68 10.38
CA ALA A 66 9.81 4.06 10.26
C ALA A 66 11.14 4.12 9.48
N LEU A 67 12.10 3.27 9.86
CA LEU A 67 13.40 3.16 9.21
C LEU A 67 13.26 2.68 7.76
N ALA A 68 12.49 1.61 7.51
CA ALA A 68 12.25 1.11 6.16
C ALA A 68 11.63 2.19 5.25
N MET A 69 10.63 2.94 5.76
CA MET A 69 9.99 4.01 5.00
C MET A 69 10.89 5.23 4.77
N SER A 70 11.73 5.61 5.74
CA SER A 70 12.72 6.68 5.52
C SER A 70 13.78 6.29 4.50
N THR A 71 14.19 5.02 4.50
CA THR A 71 15.13 4.49 3.51
C THR A 71 14.49 4.47 2.13
N LEU A 72 13.29 3.93 1.98
CA LEU A 72 12.56 3.91 0.71
C LEU A 72 12.33 5.31 0.13
N ARG A 73 12.04 6.32 0.96
CA ARG A 73 11.92 7.71 0.52
C ARG A 73 13.23 8.33 0.02
N SER A 74 14.36 7.81 0.49
CA SER A 74 15.68 8.31 0.12
C SER A 74 16.20 7.69 -1.19
N ILE A 75 15.65 6.54 -1.60
CA ILE A 75 16.01 5.86 -2.85
C ILE A 75 15.36 6.60 -4.03
N LYS A 76 16.18 7.18 -4.90
CA LYS A 76 15.73 7.85 -6.14
C LYS A 76 16.19 7.11 -7.40
N ALA A 77 17.28 6.35 -7.29
CA ALA A 77 17.85 5.59 -8.38
C ALA A 77 18.36 4.22 -7.90
N LYS A 78 18.57 3.30 -8.85
CA LYS A 78 19.14 1.98 -8.57
C LYS A 78 20.50 2.06 -7.86
N SER A 79 21.31 3.07 -8.17
CA SER A 79 22.59 3.33 -7.51
C SER A 79 22.48 3.65 -6.01
N ASP A 80 21.32 4.11 -5.55
CA ASP A 80 21.11 4.40 -4.12
C ASP A 80 20.92 3.11 -3.33
N ILE A 81 20.40 2.06 -3.99
CA ILE A 81 20.21 0.73 -3.39
C ILE A 81 21.57 0.11 -3.03
N GLU A 82 22.59 0.32 -3.88
CA GLU A 82 23.94 -0.20 -3.66
C GLU A 82 24.66 0.46 -2.48
N LYS A 83 24.17 1.61 -2.00
CA LYS A 83 24.75 2.38 -0.89
C LYS A 83 24.02 2.19 0.43
N LEU A 84 23.03 1.28 0.48
CA LEU A 84 22.25 1.04 1.70
C LEU A 84 23.11 0.33 2.75
N SER A 85 23.11 0.87 3.97
CA SER A 85 23.69 0.18 5.14
C SER A 85 22.97 -1.14 5.40
N ASP A 86 23.65 -2.11 6.01
CA ASP A 86 23.06 -3.42 6.37
C ASP A 86 21.77 -3.29 7.18
N VAL A 87 21.73 -2.36 8.15
CA VAL A 87 20.53 -2.09 8.97
C VAL A 87 19.36 -1.59 8.12
N ALA A 88 19.63 -0.77 7.11
CA ALA A 88 18.60 -0.26 6.20
C ALA A 88 18.10 -1.35 5.24
N ASN A 89 19.01 -2.21 4.75
CA ASN A 89 18.66 -3.38 3.95
C ASN A 89 17.83 -4.38 4.75
N GLU A 90 18.19 -4.65 6.00
CA GLU A 90 17.43 -5.52 6.91
C GLU A 90 16.04 -4.94 7.19
N ALA A 91 15.92 -3.64 7.44
CA ALA A 91 14.62 -3.00 7.67
C ALA A 91 13.70 -3.09 6.43
N ILE A 92 14.25 -2.90 5.22
CA ILE A 92 13.50 -3.07 3.97
C ILE A 92 13.14 -4.54 3.73
N GLY A 93 14.08 -5.47 3.96
CA GLY A 93 13.84 -6.90 3.85
C GLY A 93 12.73 -7.36 4.79
N ALA A 94 12.81 -6.98 6.07
CA ALA A 94 11.80 -7.29 7.08
C ALA A 94 10.43 -6.68 6.75
N LEU A 95 10.37 -5.53 6.07
CA LEU A 95 9.13 -4.95 5.56
C LEU A 95 8.51 -5.82 4.45
N PHE A 96 9.32 -6.26 3.49
CA PHE A 96 8.86 -7.07 2.35
C PHE A 96 8.59 -8.53 2.68
N SER A 97 9.18 -9.07 3.75
CA SER A 97 8.89 -10.44 4.22
C SER A 97 7.56 -10.57 4.95
N ARG A 98 6.77 -9.48 5.10
CA ARG A 98 5.53 -9.52 5.87
C ARG A 98 4.42 -10.30 5.15
N PRO A 99 3.55 -11.02 5.89
CA PRO A 99 2.49 -11.86 5.31
C PRO A 99 1.47 -11.10 4.42
N TRP A 100 1.33 -9.80 4.62
CA TRP A 100 0.49 -8.95 3.76
C TRP A 100 1.24 -8.42 2.54
N PHE A 101 2.58 -8.39 2.53
CA PHE A 101 3.37 -7.99 1.37
C PHE A 101 3.40 -9.09 0.30
N SER A 102 3.31 -10.35 0.72
CA SER A 102 3.02 -11.48 -0.19
C SER A 102 1.54 -11.56 -0.62
N ARG A 103 0.69 -10.64 -0.12
CA ARG A 103 -0.75 -10.53 -0.41
C ARG A 103 -1.12 -9.07 -0.70
N VAL A 104 -0.46 -8.45 -1.68
CA VAL A 104 -0.72 -7.04 -2.03
C VAL A 104 -2.16 -6.85 -2.51
N GLY A 105 -2.89 -5.99 -1.80
CA GLY A 105 -4.13 -5.39 -2.28
C GLY A 105 -4.64 -4.28 -1.36
N LEU A 106 -4.28 -3.02 -1.64
CA LEU A 106 -4.89 -1.79 -1.11
C LEU A 106 -4.21 -0.56 -1.74
N THR A 107 -4.85 0.12 -2.70
CA THR A 107 -4.40 1.48 -3.11
C THR A 107 -5.56 2.39 -3.50
N SER A 108 -5.51 3.63 -3.04
CA SER A 108 -6.46 4.73 -3.31
C SER A 108 -6.34 5.32 -4.73
N LYS A 109 -7.43 5.35 -5.51
CA LYS A 109 -7.63 6.38 -6.56
C LYS A 109 -9.10 6.81 -6.63
N CYS A 110 -9.30 8.12 -6.82
CA CYS A 110 -10.52 8.69 -7.40
C CYS A 110 -10.19 9.38 -8.74
N ASN A 111 -10.92 9.02 -9.80
CA ASN A 111 -11.26 9.90 -10.92
C ASN A 111 -12.77 10.12 -10.79
N ALA A 112 -13.19 11.32 -10.38
CA ALA A 112 -14.58 11.72 -10.53
C ALA A 112 -14.81 12.01 -12.02
N VAL A 113 -15.64 11.21 -12.67
CA VAL A 113 -16.36 11.65 -13.87
C VAL A 113 -17.81 11.78 -13.43
N ALA A 114 -18.25 13.02 -13.28
CA ALA A 114 -19.62 13.46 -13.50
C ALA A 114 -19.50 14.81 -14.19
#